data_AF-A0A4R2CPU7-F1
#
_entry.id   AF-A0A4R2CPU7-F1
#
_cell.length_a   1.000
_cell.length_b   1.000
_cell.length_c   1.000
_cell.angle_alpha   90.00
_cell.angle_beta   90.00
_cell.angle_gamma   90.00
#
_symmetry.space_group_name_H-M   'P 1'
#
loop_
_entity.id
_entity.type
_entity.pdbx_description
1 polymer ?
#
loop_
_entity_poly.entity_id
_entity_poly.type
_entity_poly.pdbx_seq_one_letter_code
_entity_poly.pdbx_strand_id
1 'polypeptide(L)'
;MARLIETATDPLKSVEVDVVTLDLIENALRNARYEMDEVLFRTALSPGIREQHDEFPLIANPEGKMMVGQFGLSIPDFLENFSGDIEEGDVLLTSDPYSCGAAISHANDWLVVMPIYVDGRIVGWSAMFGHMSDVGGKSPASMPTDARTIYEEGVVIPPFRLYKKGVLDEDALRIILNQVRKPDWNRADLHGIVAACRTASRRVQEMCARFGVDTYNSALDQLLERNYRAMKTLLEMVFKDGETISFTDYICDDGLGYGPYELKLSLTRTGEKVLLDFTGSSPQAQGPINYYINENLVRMFFGIYMITVADPQILWNDGFYPLVDVKIPDDSFWKPKFPAALNARNHGIGRVFDLFGGLLGQTNPGLLNAAGFSSSPHFMYSGTYGPGERKGEWFQLYSIGFGGIPGRPVGDGPDGHSLWPSFVNIPCEYLESYYPLRIERWETVADTGGAGLHRGGNGVDVAYRFLEAGTIAIHDDRWLTYPWGVNGGEPGARSRKWIERADGTKEMLGSKVHDVPVAPGDLLHFVTWGGGGWGDPLARDPELVGLEVLRGLLTAEGARRYGVVCDEAGAVDAAATDALRTEYRAGRPDPLPTFDMGPSIETILERSLEETGLPAPRPPVAR
;
A
#
# COMPACT_ATOMS: atom_id res chain seq x y z
N MET A 1 -16.46 6.30 25.73
CA MET A 1 -16.24 7.58 25.05
C MET A 1 -15.28 8.41 25.89
N ALA A 2 -14.21 8.89 25.24
CA ALA A 2 -13.16 9.65 25.89
C ALA A 2 -13.69 10.96 26.50
N ARG A 3 -13.16 11.35 27.67
CA ARG A 3 -13.39 12.67 28.26
C ARG A 3 -12.11 13.48 28.17
N LEU A 4 -12.13 14.54 27.36
CA LEU A 4 -11.00 15.47 27.23
C LEU A 4 -10.98 16.41 28.45
N ILE A 5 -9.82 16.53 29.10
CA ILE A 5 -9.64 17.41 30.25
C ILE A 5 -8.91 18.67 29.80
N GLU A 6 -9.63 19.79 29.76
CA GLU A 6 -9.10 21.11 29.45
C GLU A 6 -9.29 22.03 30.65
N THR A 7 -8.27 22.79 31.00
CA THR A 7 -8.35 23.79 32.08
C THR A 7 -8.72 25.18 31.55
N ALA A 8 -8.46 25.44 30.26
CA ALA A 8 -8.91 26.63 29.57
C ALA A 8 -10.13 26.32 28.70
N THR A 9 -11.31 26.84 29.05
CA THR A 9 -12.59 26.51 28.38
C THR A 9 -13.20 27.65 27.56
N ASP A 10 -12.56 28.83 27.54
CA ASP A 10 -13.07 29.98 26.78
C ASP A 10 -13.12 29.68 25.26
N PRO A 11 -14.15 30.09 24.51
CA PRO A 11 -14.19 29.78 23.08
C PRO A 11 -13.03 30.47 22.33
N LEU A 12 -12.41 29.75 21.41
CA LEU A 12 -11.45 30.34 20.46
C LEU A 12 -12.16 31.35 19.57
N LYS A 13 -11.46 32.43 19.24
CA LYS A 13 -11.99 33.48 18.37
C LYS A 13 -11.60 33.17 16.94
N SER A 14 -12.60 33.22 16.05
CA SER A 14 -12.32 33.27 14.62
C SER A 14 -11.76 34.65 14.27
N VAL A 15 -10.58 34.66 13.64
CA VAL A 15 -9.89 35.89 13.22
C VAL A 15 -9.55 35.82 11.73
N GLU A 16 -9.40 36.99 11.11
CA GLU A 16 -8.90 37.08 9.75
C GLU A 16 -7.43 36.66 9.72
N VAL A 17 -7.08 35.76 8.78
CA VAL A 17 -5.70 35.28 8.57
C VAL A 17 -5.29 35.71 7.17
N ASP A 18 -4.20 36.46 7.05
CA ASP A 18 -3.65 36.86 5.76
C ASP A 18 -3.01 35.66 5.04
N VAL A 19 -2.92 35.75 3.71
CA VAL A 19 -2.42 34.65 2.85
C VAL A 19 -0.98 34.24 3.19
N VAL A 20 -0.13 35.19 3.60
CA VAL A 20 1.27 34.87 3.95
C VAL A 20 1.30 34.05 5.24
N THR A 21 0.54 34.43 6.25
CA THR A 21 0.43 33.66 7.50
C THR A 21 -0.17 32.27 7.25
N LEU A 22 -1.19 32.16 6.42
CA LEU A 22 -1.80 30.89 6.03
C LEU A 22 -0.77 29.94 5.39
N ASP A 23 -0.03 30.44 4.39
CA ASP A 23 1.01 29.67 3.70
C ASP A 23 2.15 29.27 4.66
N LEU A 24 2.55 30.15 5.58
CA LEU A 24 3.58 29.83 6.56
C LEU A 24 3.15 28.69 7.50
N ILE A 25 1.91 28.71 7.98
CA ILE A 25 1.36 27.66 8.85
C ILE A 25 1.25 26.34 8.09
N GLU A 26 0.73 26.35 6.87
CA GLU A 26 0.63 25.16 6.04
C GLU A 26 1.99 24.51 5.78
N ASN A 27 2.98 25.30 5.35
CA ASN A 27 4.32 24.80 5.08
C ASN A 27 5.03 24.32 6.36
N ALA A 28 4.77 24.97 7.50
CA ALA A 28 5.30 24.55 8.79
C ALA A 28 4.68 23.23 9.27
N LEU A 29 3.36 23.02 9.06
CA LEU A 29 2.70 21.73 9.33
C LEU A 29 3.28 20.62 8.44
N ARG A 30 3.41 20.89 7.12
CA ARG A 30 4.04 19.94 6.20
C ARG A 30 5.45 19.57 6.64
N ASN A 31 6.25 20.55 7.04
CA ASN A 31 7.60 20.31 7.53
C ASN A 31 7.62 19.54 8.85
N ALA A 32 6.73 19.86 9.79
CA ALA A 32 6.58 19.12 11.04
C ALA A 32 6.27 17.63 10.78
N ARG A 33 5.42 17.34 9.79
CA ARG A 33 5.14 15.95 9.36
C ARG A 33 6.40 15.24 8.84
N TYR A 34 7.23 15.90 8.03
CA TYR A 34 8.50 15.30 7.58
C TYR A 34 9.49 15.09 8.73
N GLU A 35 9.53 16.00 9.71
CA GLU A 35 10.36 15.79 10.90
C GLU A 35 9.90 14.58 11.74
N MET A 36 8.59 14.24 11.72
CA MET A 36 8.10 13.01 12.38
C MET A 36 8.75 11.76 11.77
N ASP A 37 8.75 11.63 10.44
CA ASP A 37 9.38 10.50 9.75
C ASP A 37 10.88 10.43 10.09
N GLU A 38 11.58 11.57 9.97
CA GLU A 38 13.03 11.65 10.23
C GLU A 38 13.41 11.20 11.64
N VAL A 39 12.57 11.47 12.63
CA VAL A 39 12.79 10.99 14.00
C VAL A 39 12.60 9.47 14.08
N LEU A 40 11.54 8.92 13.47
CA LEU A 40 11.24 7.51 13.56
C LEU A 40 12.27 6.66 12.82
N PHE A 41 12.50 6.89 11.52
CA PHE A 41 13.35 5.98 10.74
C PHE A 41 14.80 5.94 11.25
N ARG A 42 15.30 7.04 11.84
CA ARG A 42 16.65 7.12 12.43
C ARG A 42 16.77 6.40 13.77
N THR A 43 15.65 6.14 14.45
CA THR A 43 15.64 5.54 15.80
C THR A 43 15.06 4.13 15.83
N ALA A 44 14.32 3.73 14.79
CA ALA A 44 13.80 2.39 14.61
C ALA A 44 14.92 1.34 14.50
N LEU A 45 14.62 0.13 14.97
CA LEU A 45 15.52 -1.03 14.88
C LEU A 45 15.03 -2.06 13.87
N SER A 46 13.72 -2.17 13.66
CA SER A 46 13.19 -3.16 12.73
C SER A 46 13.44 -2.75 11.27
N PRO A 47 13.75 -3.71 10.37
CA PRO A 47 13.98 -3.40 8.96
C PRO A 47 12.78 -2.77 8.26
N GLY A 48 11.55 -3.17 8.61
CA GLY A 48 10.33 -2.66 7.97
C GLY A 48 10.17 -1.15 8.11
N ILE A 49 10.47 -0.62 9.30
CA ILE A 49 10.43 0.84 9.54
C ILE A 49 11.75 1.48 9.11
N ARG A 50 12.88 0.99 9.61
CA ARG A 50 14.19 1.63 9.43
C ARG A 50 14.68 1.65 7.98
N GLU A 51 14.51 0.54 7.26
CA GLU A 51 15.07 0.37 5.92
C GLU A 51 14.01 0.55 4.83
N GLN A 52 12.72 0.40 5.13
CA GLN A 52 11.66 0.44 4.11
C GLN A 52 10.59 1.51 4.34
N HIS A 53 10.61 2.23 5.47
CA HIS A 53 9.68 3.32 5.79
C HIS A 53 8.19 2.91 5.85
N ASP A 54 7.89 1.74 6.40
CA ASP A 54 6.49 1.31 6.66
C ASP A 54 5.92 1.99 7.91
N GLU A 55 5.73 3.30 7.79
CA GLU A 55 5.37 4.23 8.87
C GLU A 55 4.53 5.40 8.33
N PHE A 56 3.54 5.86 9.12
CA PHE A 56 2.58 6.85 8.64
C PHE A 56 2.21 7.87 9.72
N PRO A 57 2.71 9.11 9.63
CA PRO A 57 2.37 10.20 10.53
C PRO A 57 1.14 10.98 10.07
N LEU A 58 0.52 11.65 11.03
CA LEU A 58 -0.63 12.53 10.84
C LEU A 58 -0.64 13.63 11.90
N ILE A 59 -0.96 14.85 11.47
CA ILE A 59 -1.25 15.99 12.34
C ILE A 59 -2.67 16.45 12.03
N ALA A 60 -3.51 16.55 13.06
CA ALA A 60 -4.90 16.94 12.96
C ALA A 60 -5.22 18.20 13.77
N ASN A 61 -6.30 18.86 13.36
CA ASN A 61 -6.92 19.96 14.10
C ASN A 61 -7.59 19.46 15.41
N PRO A 62 -8.14 20.33 16.28
CA PRO A 62 -8.75 19.91 17.54
C PRO A 62 -9.87 18.86 17.41
N GLU A 63 -10.64 18.91 16.32
CA GLU A 63 -11.73 17.96 16.02
C GLU A 63 -11.23 16.60 15.51
N GLY A 64 -9.91 16.43 15.35
CA GLY A 64 -9.30 15.21 14.83
C GLY A 64 -9.34 15.09 13.30
N LYS A 65 -9.67 16.17 12.59
CA LYS A 65 -9.57 16.24 11.13
C LYS A 65 -8.12 16.40 10.72
N MET A 66 -7.65 15.53 9.84
CA MET A 66 -6.29 15.58 9.34
C MET A 66 -6.04 16.89 8.60
N MET A 67 -4.94 17.55 8.95
CA MET A 67 -4.42 18.74 8.27
C MET A 67 -3.27 18.39 7.33
N VAL A 68 -2.39 17.48 7.77
CA VAL A 68 -1.30 16.89 6.99
C VAL A 68 -1.08 15.44 7.42
N GLY A 69 -0.78 14.55 6.49
CA GLY A 69 -0.52 13.14 6.76
C GLY A 69 -0.10 12.39 5.51
N GLN A 70 0.16 11.09 5.63
CA GLN A 70 0.43 10.20 4.48
C GLN A 70 -0.71 9.23 4.22
N PHE A 71 -1.22 8.57 5.26
CA PHE A 71 -2.44 7.76 5.20
C PHE A 71 -3.43 8.15 6.29
N GLY A 72 -4.71 7.97 5.97
CA GLY A 72 -5.84 8.50 6.72
C GLY A 72 -6.08 7.69 7.99
N LEU A 73 -5.47 8.15 9.08
CA LEU A 73 -5.81 7.72 10.43
C LEU A 73 -7.05 8.47 10.89
N SER A 74 -8.04 7.75 11.42
CA SER A 74 -9.22 8.38 12.01
C SER A 74 -9.06 8.48 13.52
N ILE A 75 -8.64 9.65 13.99
CA ILE A 75 -8.58 9.97 15.43
C ILE A 75 -9.98 9.92 16.06
N PRO A 76 -11.06 10.45 15.44
CA PRO A 76 -12.40 10.33 16.00
C PRO A 76 -12.82 8.88 16.27
N ASP A 77 -12.61 7.96 15.31
CA ASP A 77 -13.00 6.55 15.45
C ASP A 77 -12.21 5.84 16.57
N PHE A 78 -10.95 6.22 16.78
CA PHE A 78 -10.17 5.77 17.93
C PHE A 78 -10.77 6.29 19.26
N LEU A 79 -11.08 7.59 19.33
CA LEU A 79 -11.56 8.24 20.55
C LEU A 79 -12.97 7.81 20.97
N GLU A 80 -13.83 7.43 20.01
CA GLU A 80 -15.16 6.89 20.27
C GLU A 80 -15.11 5.61 21.11
N ASN A 81 -14.13 4.74 20.82
CA ASN A 81 -13.91 3.47 21.50
C ASN A 81 -12.98 3.56 22.72
N PHE A 82 -12.34 4.70 22.93
CA PHE A 82 -11.57 4.95 24.14
C PHE A 82 -12.48 5.26 25.34
N SER A 83 -12.08 4.78 26.52
CA SER A 83 -12.78 5.02 27.78
C SER A 83 -11.84 5.56 28.84
N GLY A 84 -12.18 6.74 29.38
CA GLY A 84 -11.42 7.39 30.44
C GLY A 84 -11.13 8.86 30.13
N ASP A 85 -10.40 9.47 31.05
CA ASP A 85 -9.94 10.85 30.93
C ASP A 85 -8.64 10.91 30.12
N ILE A 86 -8.58 11.87 29.19
CA ILE A 86 -7.38 12.23 28.43
C ILE A 86 -6.90 13.59 28.94
N GLU A 87 -5.66 13.63 29.42
CA GLU A 87 -5.02 14.82 29.97
C GLU A 87 -3.74 15.19 29.19
N GLU A 88 -3.22 16.39 29.44
CA GLU A 88 -1.94 16.82 28.87
C GLU A 88 -0.79 15.85 29.22
N GLY A 89 -0.03 15.46 28.20
CA GLY A 89 1.08 14.52 28.31
C GLY A 89 0.66 13.04 28.28
N ASP A 90 -0.63 12.74 28.15
CA ASP A 90 -1.09 11.37 27.91
C ASP A 90 -0.73 10.91 26.49
N VAL A 91 -0.42 9.62 26.33
CA VAL A 91 -0.16 8.99 25.04
C VAL A 91 -0.99 7.72 24.97
N LEU A 92 -1.77 7.57 23.89
CA LEU A 92 -2.72 6.49 23.70
C LEU A 92 -2.16 5.49 22.68
N LEU A 93 -2.45 4.21 22.86
CA LEU A 93 -1.98 3.11 22.00
C LEU A 93 -3.12 2.14 21.68
N THR A 94 -3.14 1.62 20.46
CA THR A 94 -3.91 0.44 20.06
C THR A 94 -3.13 -0.33 18.98
N SER A 95 -3.41 -1.62 18.84
CA SER A 95 -3.14 -2.40 17.64
C SER A 95 -4.40 -3.10 17.11
N ASP A 96 -5.57 -2.77 17.68
CA ASP A 96 -6.84 -3.37 17.29
C ASP A 96 -7.54 -2.57 16.19
N PRO A 97 -7.52 -3.03 14.92
CA PRO A 97 -8.21 -2.36 13.82
C PRO A 97 -9.73 -2.32 14.02
N TYR A 98 -10.32 -3.32 14.71
CA TYR A 98 -11.76 -3.36 14.96
C TYR A 98 -12.20 -2.35 16.03
N SER A 99 -11.33 -2.06 16.99
CA SER A 99 -11.61 -1.09 18.06
C SER A 99 -11.25 0.34 17.71
N CYS A 100 -10.62 0.62 16.56
CA CYS A 100 -10.33 1.99 16.10
C CYS A 100 -10.95 2.30 14.74
N GLY A 101 -12.05 1.62 14.40
CA GLY A 101 -12.78 1.84 13.16
C GLY A 101 -11.93 1.71 11.90
N ALA A 102 -10.95 0.80 11.87
CA ALA A 102 -9.99 0.63 10.76
C ALA A 102 -9.06 1.83 10.48
N ALA A 103 -8.78 2.68 11.48
CA ALA A 103 -7.69 3.68 11.38
C ALA A 103 -6.32 3.03 11.11
N ILE A 104 -6.13 1.81 11.60
CA ILE A 104 -5.09 0.86 11.18
C ILE A 104 -5.76 -0.39 10.62
N SER A 105 -4.99 -1.20 9.90
CA SER A 105 -5.56 -2.22 9.02
C SER A 105 -5.39 -3.67 9.50
N HIS A 106 -4.46 -3.92 10.42
CA HIS A 106 -4.13 -5.23 10.98
C HIS A 106 -3.30 -5.06 12.27
N ALA A 107 -3.07 -6.15 13.01
CA ALA A 107 -2.47 -6.10 14.35
C ALA A 107 -0.97 -5.71 14.38
N ASN A 108 -0.24 -5.82 13.27
CA ASN A 108 1.15 -5.38 13.20
C ASN A 108 1.27 -3.84 13.25
N ASP A 109 0.24 -3.11 12.83
CA ASP A 109 0.26 -1.65 12.86
C ASP A 109 -0.03 -1.17 14.30
N TRP A 110 0.96 -0.58 14.98
CA TRP A 110 0.74 -0.01 16.31
C TRP A 110 0.47 1.49 16.20
N LEU A 111 -0.76 1.90 16.46
CA LEU A 111 -1.21 3.28 16.37
C LEU A 111 -1.04 4.01 17.71
N VAL A 112 -0.27 5.08 17.67
CA VAL A 112 -0.14 6.05 18.76
C VAL A 112 -0.94 7.30 18.43
N VAL A 113 -1.76 7.76 19.39
CA VAL A 113 -2.49 9.03 19.32
C VAL A 113 -2.14 9.88 20.54
N MET A 114 -1.81 11.15 20.32
CA MET A 114 -1.40 12.07 21.38
C MET A 114 -2.07 13.45 21.20
N PRO A 115 -2.76 13.98 22.23
CA PRO A 115 -3.30 15.34 22.19
C PRO A 115 -2.18 16.37 22.25
N ILE A 116 -2.36 17.49 21.55
CA ILE A 116 -1.44 18.63 21.57
C ILE A 116 -2.10 19.75 22.38
N TYR A 117 -1.50 20.06 23.54
CA TYR A 117 -1.99 21.10 24.44
C TYR A 117 -1.20 22.40 24.30
N VAL A 118 -1.91 23.53 24.44
CA VAL A 118 -1.35 24.87 24.66
C VAL A 118 -2.19 25.56 25.72
N ASP A 119 -1.54 26.04 26.79
CA ASP A 119 -2.19 26.76 27.90
C ASP A 119 -3.45 26.07 28.44
N GLY A 120 -3.40 24.74 28.57
CA GLY A 120 -4.49 23.94 29.14
C GLY A 120 -5.66 23.66 28.20
N ARG A 121 -5.51 23.91 26.90
CA ARG A 121 -6.48 23.61 25.82
C ARG A 121 -5.86 22.69 24.77
N ILE A 122 -6.67 21.82 24.18
CA ILE A 122 -6.29 21.02 23.01
C ILE A 122 -6.35 21.91 21.76
N VAL A 123 -5.22 22.03 21.06
CA VAL A 123 -5.11 22.78 19.79
C VAL A 123 -4.96 21.87 18.58
N GLY A 124 -4.84 20.56 18.80
CA GLY A 124 -4.73 19.57 17.74
C GLY A 124 -4.32 18.21 18.27
N TRP A 125 -4.00 17.31 17.35
CA TRP A 125 -3.54 15.96 17.66
C TRP A 125 -2.36 15.59 16.77
N SER A 126 -1.47 14.77 17.31
CA SER A 126 -0.48 14.04 16.53
C SER A 126 -0.78 12.56 16.63
N ALA A 127 -0.79 11.88 15.50
CA ALA A 127 -0.92 10.43 15.44
C ALA A 127 0.15 9.85 14.52
N MET A 128 0.55 8.63 14.80
CA MET A 128 1.47 7.88 13.95
C MET A 128 1.28 6.39 14.21
N PHE A 129 1.32 5.58 13.15
CA PHE A 129 1.52 4.15 13.30
C PHE A 129 2.77 3.71 12.54
N GLY A 130 3.35 2.60 13.00
CA GLY A 130 4.44 1.91 12.32
C GLY A 130 4.17 0.41 12.33
N HIS A 131 4.62 -0.26 11.27
CA HIS A 131 4.51 -1.70 11.15
C HIS A 131 5.52 -2.41 12.06
N MET A 132 5.03 -3.02 13.14
CA MET A 132 5.84 -3.87 13.98
C MET A 132 6.17 -5.16 13.25
N SER A 133 7.46 -5.48 13.12
CA SER A 133 7.88 -6.67 12.37
C SER A 133 7.40 -7.99 12.96
N ASP A 134 7.03 -8.06 14.23
CA ASP A 134 6.38 -9.25 14.83
C ASP A 134 5.49 -8.80 16.00
N VAL A 135 4.28 -9.35 16.08
CA VAL A 135 3.31 -9.09 17.15
C VAL A 135 2.80 -10.37 17.82
N GLY A 136 3.57 -11.47 17.75
CA GLY A 136 3.22 -12.72 18.44
C GLY A 136 2.18 -13.60 17.74
N GLY A 137 2.00 -13.45 16.43
CA GLY A 137 1.13 -14.31 15.61
C GLY A 137 1.68 -15.72 15.46
N LYS A 138 0.90 -16.66 14.93
CA LYS A 138 1.30 -18.08 14.90
C LYS A 138 2.55 -18.35 14.05
N SER A 139 2.76 -17.59 12.98
CA SER A 139 3.98 -17.62 12.17
C SER A 139 4.94 -16.49 12.56
N PRO A 140 6.26 -16.64 12.33
CA PRO A 140 7.22 -15.54 12.41
C PRO A 140 6.79 -14.36 11.54
N ALA A 141 7.15 -13.16 11.98
CA ALA A 141 6.68 -11.88 11.45
C ALA A 141 5.18 -11.59 11.62
N SER A 142 4.44 -12.46 12.31
CA SER A 142 3.00 -12.33 12.53
C SER A 142 2.14 -12.32 11.27
N MET A 143 2.67 -12.74 10.11
CA MET A 143 1.93 -12.75 8.85
C MET A 143 1.61 -14.18 8.38
N PRO A 144 0.62 -14.87 8.99
CA PRO A 144 0.18 -16.17 8.52
C PRO A 144 -0.70 -16.04 7.28
N THR A 145 -0.51 -16.91 6.29
CA THR A 145 -1.31 -16.90 5.05
C THR A 145 -2.62 -17.68 5.14
N ASP A 146 -2.83 -18.40 6.24
CA ASP A 146 -3.97 -19.30 6.45
C ASP A 146 -4.79 -18.91 7.69
N ALA A 147 -4.54 -17.74 8.29
CA ALA A 147 -5.31 -17.27 9.45
C ALA A 147 -6.78 -17.07 9.07
N ARG A 148 -7.67 -17.55 9.94
CA ARG A 148 -9.12 -17.43 9.80
C ARG A 148 -9.72 -16.41 10.75
N THR A 149 -8.96 -16.09 11.80
CA THR A 149 -9.31 -15.06 12.77
C THR A 149 -8.13 -14.19 13.13
N ILE A 150 -8.38 -12.93 13.49
CA ILE A 150 -7.35 -11.99 13.95
C ILE A 150 -6.53 -12.52 15.14
N TYR A 151 -7.11 -13.43 15.95
CA TYR A 151 -6.40 -14.07 17.07
C TYR A 151 -5.25 -15.00 16.65
N GLU A 152 -5.19 -15.40 15.39
CA GLU A 152 -4.07 -16.16 14.83
C GLU A 152 -2.93 -15.25 14.36
N GLU A 153 -3.18 -13.94 14.24
CA GLU A 153 -2.27 -12.93 13.67
C GLU A 153 -1.42 -12.25 14.76
N GLY A 154 -1.79 -12.41 16.03
CA GLY A 154 -0.97 -12.02 17.18
C GLY A 154 -1.74 -11.23 18.23
N VAL A 155 -1.01 -10.44 19.01
CA VAL A 155 -1.57 -9.65 20.10
C VAL A 155 -2.36 -8.48 19.54
N VAL A 156 -3.65 -8.51 19.83
CA VAL A 156 -4.58 -7.41 19.60
C VAL A 156 -4.64 -6.56 20.87
N ILE A 157 -4.09 -5.35 20.79
CA ILE A 157 -3.99 -4.41 21.90
C ILE A 157 -5.19 -3.47 21.81
N PRO A 158 -6.16 -3.51 22.75
CA PRO A 158 -7.30 -2.60 22.72
C PRO A 158 -6.85 -1.16 23.00
N PRO A 159 -7.64 -0.13 22.62
CA PRO A 159 -7.34 1.26 22.92
C PRO A 159 -7.14 1.50 24.41
N PHE A 160 -5.94 1.95 24.79
CA PHE A 160 -5.63 2.28 26.17
C PHE A 160 -4.59 3.41 26.28
N ARG A 161 -4.41 3.93 27.49
CA ARG A 161 -3.40 4.95 27.79
C ARG A 161 -2.08 4.29 28.15
N LEU A 162 -1.06 4.48 27.31
CA LEU A 162 0.30 3.99 27.51
C LEU A 162 1.14 4.92 28.39
N TYR A 163 1.01 6.24 28.23
CA TYR A 163 1.65 7.22 29.10
C TYR A 163 0.58 8.01 29.83
N LYS A 164 0.75 8.20 31.14
CA LYS A 164 -0.07 9.10 31.95
C LYS A 164 0.75 10.31 32.39
N LYS A 165 0.40 11.50 31.93
CA LYS A 165 1.12 12.76 32.20
C LYS A 165 2.63 12.62 31.98
N GLY A 166 3.02 12.03 30.84
CA GLY A 166 4.41 11.80 30.47
C GLY A 166 5.09 10.59 31.12
N VAL A 167 4.45 9.88 32.04
CA VAL A 167 5.00 8.67 32.70
C VAL A 167 4.50 7.41 31.99
N LEU A 168 5.43 6.57 31.51
CA LEU A 168 5.13 5.30 30.86
C LEU A 168 4.56 4.26 31.84
N ASP A 169 3.52 3.55 31.42
CA ASP A 169 3.06 2.33 32.07
C ASP A 169 3.95 1.14 31.66
N GLU A 170 5.02 0.93 32.43
CA GLU A 170 5.98 -0.15 32.20
C GLU A 170 5.37 -1.55 32.39
N ASP A 171 4.35 -1.69 33.24
CA ASP A 171 3.72 -2.99 33.49
C ASP A 171 2.88 -3.41 32.28
N ALA A 172 2.08 -2.49 31.73
CA ALA A 172 1.33 -2.73 30.50
C ALA A 172 2.26 -3.05 29.32
N LEU A 173 3.29 -2.23 29.12
CA LEU A 173 4.26 -2.45 28.04
C LEU A 173 4.99 -3.78 28.20
N ARG A 174 5.41 -4.16 29.43
CA ARG A 174 6.04 -5.46 29.69
C ARG A 174 5.14 -6.63 29.34
N ILE A 175 3.84 -6.55 29.65
CA ILE A 175 2.88 -7.60 29.32
C ILE A 175 2.75 -7.76 27.81
N ILE A 176 2.62 -6.66 27.07
CA ILE A 176 2.54 -6.65 25.60
C ILE A 176 3.81 -7.28 24.99
N LEU A 177 4.98 -6.79 25.39
CA LEU A 177 6.26 -7.24 24.82
C LEU A 177 6.62 -8.70 25.16
N ASN A 178 6.06 -9.27 26.23
CA ASN A 178 6.29 -10.68 26.57
C ASN A 178 5.67 -11.66 25.54
N GLN A 179 4.77 -11.18 24.68
CA GLN A 179 4.04 -12.01 23.73
C GLN A 179 4.64 -11.97 22.31
N VAL A 180 5.69 -11.18 22.06
CA VAL A 180 6.26 -10.99 20.72
C VAL A 180 7.66 -11.60 20.62
N ARG A 181 8.09 -11.97 19.40
CA ARG A 181 9.40 -12.62 19.18
C ARG A 181 10.59 -11.64 19.20
N LYS A 182 10.34 -10.35 18.94
CA LYS A 182 11.36 -9.29 18.90
C LYS A 182 11.00 -8.13 19.84
N PRO A 183 10.96 -8.36 21.17
CA PRO A 183 10.54 -7.34 22.14
C PRO A 183 11.44 -6.09 22.14
N ASP A 184 12.74 -6.25 21.87
CA ASP A 184 13.68 -5.14 21.81
C ASP A 184 13.41 -4.22 20.62
N TRP A 185 13.03 -4.79 19.47
CA TRP A 185 12.65 -4.02 18.27
C TRP A 185 11.34 -3.29 18.51
N ASN A 186 10.29 -4.00 18.92
CA ASN A 186 8.98 -3.39 19.17
C ASN A 186 9.05 -2.29 20.23
N ARG A 187 9.87 -2.45 21.29
CA ARG A 187 10.09 -1.39 22.29
C ARG A 187 10.74 -0.16 21.65
N ALA A 188 11.83 -0.35 20.91
CA ALA A 188 12.55 0.77 20.28
C ALA A 188 11.68 1.50 19.26
N ASP A 189 11.00 0.76 18.40
CA ASP A 189 10.12 1.30 17.36
C ASP A 189 8.93 2.05 17.98
N LEU A 190 8.27 1.49 19.00
CA LEU A 190 7.22 2.18 19.75
C LEU A 190 7.73 3.49 20.37
N HIS A 191 8.92 3.48 20.98
CA HIS A 191 9.50 4.72 21.51
C HIS A 191 9.81 5.74 20.41
N GLY A 192 10.24 5.29 19.23
CA GLY A 192 10.41 6.12 18.04
C GLY A 192 9.10 6.77 17.61
N ILE A 193 8.01 6.00 17.54
CA ILE A 193 6.67 6.50 17.17
C ILE A 193 6.21 7.57 18.18
N VAL A 194 6.38 7.31 19.47
CA VAL A 194 6.04 8.29 20.52
C VAL A 194 6.91 9.55 20.40
N ALA A 195 8.20 9.41 20.08
CA ALA A 195 9.12 10.54 19.90
C ALA A 195 8.75 11.39 18.67
N ALA A 196 8.30 10.76 17.59
CA ALA A 196 7.80 11.42 16.39
C ALA A 196 6.53 12.24 16.69
N CYS A 197 5.53 11.65 17.36
CA CYS A 197 4.33 12.38 17.81
C CYS A 197 4.68 13.57 18.72
N ARG A 198 5.60 13.39 19.68
CA ARG A 198 6.11 14.49 20.53
C ARG A 198 6.79 15.60 19.72
N THR A 199 7.42 15.27 18.60
CA THR A 199 8.06 16.25 17.71
C THR A 199 7.02 17.12 17.02
N ALA A 200 5.97 16.52 16.45
CA ALA A 200 4.85 17.30 15.91
C ALA A 200 4.19 18.20 16.95
N SER A 201 3.95 17.68 18.17
CA SER A 201 3.38 18.48 19.26
C SER A 201 4.22 19.72 19.57
N ARG A 202 5.55 19.59 19.70
CA ARG A 202 6.44 20.74 19.88
C ARG A 202 6.34 21.75 18.73
N ARG A 203 6.30 21.29 17.47
CA ARG A 203 6.18 22.19 16.31
C ARG A 203 4.86 22.93 16.28
N VAL A 204 3.76 22.27 16.62
CA VAL A 204 2.44 22.92 16.73
C VAL A 204 2.44 23.95 17.87
N GLN A 205 3.01 23.62 19.02
CA GLN A 205 3.15 24.57 20.14
C GLN A 205 4.00 25.79 19.75
N GLU A 206 5.10 25.61 19.02
CA GLU A 206 5.93 26.70 18.47
C GLU A 206 5.13 27.59 17.49
N MET A 207 4.28 27.00 16.64
CA MET A 207 3.38 27.74 15.76
C MET A 207 2.35 28.55 16.56
N CYS A 208 1.71 27.95 17.56
CA CYS A 208 0.77 28.65 18.43
C CYS A 208 1.45 29.79 19.21
N ALA A 209 2.68 29.58 19.70
CA ALA A 209 3.44 30.63 20.39
C ALA A 209 3.81 31.80 19.46
N ARG A 210 4.10 31.52 18.18
CA ARG A 210 4.48 32.53 17.19
C ARG A 210 3.30 33.32 16.65
N PHE A 211 2.20 32.65 16.31
CA PHE A 211 1.07 33.24 15.59
C PHE A 211 -0.14 33.51 16.50
N GLY A 212 -0.20 32.88 17.68
CA GLY A 212 -1.37 32.87 18.55
C GLY A 212 -2.32 31.71 18.21
N VAL A 213 -2.99 31.18 19.24
CA VAL A 213 -3.89 30.02 19.10
C VAL A 213 -5.11 30.34 18.23
N ASP A 214 -5.71 31.51 18.39
CA ASP A 214 -6.86 31.96 17.59
C ASP A 214 -6.52 32.02 16.08
N THR A 215 -5.35 32.59 15.74
CA THR A 215 -4.85 32.67 14.37
C THR A 215 -4.49 31.30 13.82
N TYR A 216 -3.82 30.46 14.60
CA TYR A 216 -3.49 29.09 14.20
C TYR A 216 -4.76 28.29 13.86
N ASN A 217 -5.75 28.28 14.75
CA ASN A 217 -6.98 27.52 14.50
C ASN A 217 -7.78 28.08 13.31
N SER A 218 -7.91 29.42 13.21
CA SER A 218 -8.55 30.06 12.05
C SER A 218 -7.84 29.71 10.73
N ALA A 219 -6.53 29.50 10.73
CA ALA A 219 -5.79 29.04 9.57
C ALA A 219 -6.13 27.58 9.21
N LEU A 220 -6.28 26.69 10.20
CA LEU A 220 -6.68 25.30 9.94
C LEU A 220 -8.05 25.23 9.25
N ASP A 221 -9.02 26.01 9.72
CA ASP A 221 -10.35 26.10 9.10
C ASP A 221 -10.28 26.57 7.64
N GLN A 222 -9.45 27.58 7.36
CA GLN A 222 -9.25 28.07 5.99
C GLN A 222 -8.57 27.04 5.08
N LEU A 223 -7.63 26.24 5.61
CA LEU A 223 -6.98 25.16 4.85
C LEU A 223 -7.95 24.02 4.52
N LEU A 224 -8.87 23.68 5.42
CA LEU A 224 -9.95 22.73 5.17
C LEU A 224 -10.91 23.27 4.08
N GLU A 225 -11.35 24.53 4.22
CA GLU A 225 -12.24 25.18 3.25
C GLU A 225 -11.60 25.30 1.86
N ARG A 226 -10.29 25.52 1.78
CA ARG A 226 -9.57 25.56 0.49
C ARG A 226 -9.65 24.21 -0.24
N ASN A 227 -9.50 23.10 0.49
CA ASN A 227 -9.64 21.75 -0.06
C ASN A 227 -11.09 21.45 -0.48
N TYR A 228 -12.07 21.86 0.33
CA TYR A 228 -13.50 21.73 -0.01
C TYR A 228 -13.80 22.37 -1.36
N ARG A 229 -13.40 23.65 -1.54
CA ARG A 229 -13.64 24.40 -2.78
C ARG A 229 -12.93 23.78 -3.98
N ALA A 230 -11.67 23.39 -3.82
CA ALA A 230 -10.88 22.78 -4.89
C ALA A 230 -11.53 21.45 -5.35
N MET A 231 -11.86 20.56 -4.42
CA MET A 231 -12.49 19.29 -4.75
C MET A 231 -13.85 19.49 -5.42
N LYS A 232 -14.68 20.40 -4.91
CA LYS A 232 -15.98 20.71 -5.52
C LYS A 232 -15.85 21.07 -7.00
N THR A 233 -14.90 21.95 -7.35
CA THR A 233 -14.63 22.30 -8.75
C THR A 233 -14.17 21.09 -9.57
N LEU A 234 -13.28 20.25 -9.02
CA LEU A 234 -12.81 19.05 -9.73
C LEU A 234 -13.94 18.05 -10.00
N LEU A 235 -14.81 17.81 -9.02
CA LEU A 235 -15.97 16.93 -9.18
C LEU A 235 -16.92 17.45 -10.26
N GLU A 236 -17.16 18.76 -10.29
CA GLU A 236 -18.01 19.41 -11.28
C GLU A 236 -17.47 19.31 -12.71
N MET A 237 -16.14 19.36 -12.86
CA MET A 237 -15.44 19.30 -14.14
C MET A 237 -15.30 17.88 -14.70
N VAL A 238 -15.05 16.89 -13.84
CA VAL A 238 -14.66 15.53 -14.28
C VAL A 238 -15.85 14.60 -14.45
N PHE A 239 -16.86 14.67 -13.58
CA PHE A 239 -17.98 13.72 -13.59
C PHE A 239 -19.27 14.38 -14.05
N LYS A 240 -20.04 13.69 -14.89
CA LYS A 240 -21.37 14.15 -15.27
C LYS A 240 -22.36 13.86 -14.15
N ASP A 241 -23.25 14.81 -13.90
CA ASP A 241 -24.31 14.67 -12.90
C ASP A 241 -25.29 13.55 -13.28
N GLY A 242 -25.61 12.68 -12.33
CA GLY A 242 -26.50 11.53 -12.47
C GLY A 242 -25.93 10.30 -13.20
N GLU A 243 -24.74 10.40 -13.80
CA GLU A 243 -24.09 9.26 -14.46
C GLU A 243 -23.42 8.34 -13.44
N THR A 244 -23.56 7.02 -13.63
CA THR A 244 -22.85 6.01 -12.82
C THR A 244 -21.85 5.26 -13.68
N ILE A 245 -20.62 5.23 -13.19
CA ILE A 245 -19.51 4.48 -13.78
C ILE A 245 -19.09 3.37 -12.82
N SER A 246 -18.56 2.25 -13.34
CA SER A 246 -18.11 1.13 -12.52
C SER A 246 -16.94 0.39 -13.13
N PHE A 247 -16.03 -0.09 -12.28
CA PHE A 247 -14.87 -0.89 -12.67
C PHE A 247 -14.70 -2.08 -11.72
N THR A 248 -14.10 -3.15 -12.23
CA THR A 248 -13.89 -4.41 -11.51
C THR A 248 -12.45 -4.91 -11.72
N ASP A 249 -11.82 -5.35 -10.64
CA ASP A 249 -10.54 -6.08 -10.68
C ASP A 249 -10.59 -7.24 -9.65
N TYR A 250 -9.52 -8.02 -9.55
CA TYR A 250 -9.51 -9.30 -8.83
C TYR A 250 -8.30 -9.46 -7.92
N ILE A 251 -8.51 -10.09 -6.76
CA ILE A 251 -7.46 -10.73 -5.96
C ILE A 251 -7.44 -12.22 -6.28
N CYS A 252 -6.26 -12.80 -6.49
CA CYS A 252 -6.16 -14.15 -7.05
C CYS A 252 -6.72 -15.25 -6.13
N ASP A 253 -6.42 -15.17 -4.84
CA ASP A 253 -6.81 -16.18 -3.85
C ASP A 253 -6.65 -15.68 -2.39
N ASP A 254 -7.21 -16.42 -1.44
CA ASP A 254 -7.15 -16.11 0.00
C ASP A 254 -6.11 -16.89 0.82
N GLY A 255 -5.22 -17.67 0.19
CA GLY A 255 -4.28 -18.56 0.87
C GLY A 255 -4.90 -19.85 1.43
N LEU A 256 -6.24 -20.01 1.38
CA LEU A 256 -6.98 -21.22 1.78
C LEU A 256 -7.61 -21.95 0.57
N GLY A 257 -7.20 -21.56 -0.64
CA GLY A 257 -7.64 -22.17 -1.89
C GLY A 257 -9.02 -21.68 -2.36
N TYR A 258 -9.46 -20.49 -1.94
CA TYR A 258 -10.61 -19.80 -2.51
C TYR A 258 -10.18 -18.59 -3.33
N GLY A 259 -10.92 -18.25 -4.38
CA GLY A 259 -10.64 -17.16 -5.32
C GLY A 259 -11.11 -17.47 -6.75
N PRO A 260 -10.89 -16.55 -7.71
CA PRO A 260 -10.49 -15.16 -7.46
C PRO A 260 -11.60 -14.37 -6.77
N TYR A 261 -11.22 -13.38 -5.97
CA TYR A 261 -12.14 -12.45 -5.32
C TYR A 261 -12.36 -11.27 -6.25
N GLU A 262 -13.57 -11.17 -6.80
CA GLU A 262 -14.03 -10.01 -7.56
C GLU A 262 -14.20 -8.79 -6.66
N LEU A 263 -13.60 -7.67 -7.03
CA LEU A 263 -13.65 -6.41 -6.32
C LEU A 263 -14.23 -5.35 -7.26
N LYS A 264 -15.33 -4.72 -6.84
CA LYS A 264 -16.08 -3.77 -7.66
C LYS A 264 -16.18 -2.41 -6.96
N LEU A 265 -15.97 -1.35 -7.73
CA LEU A 265 -16.20 0.02 -7.30
C LEU A 265 -17.06 0.75 -8.33
N SER A 266 -18.07 1.47 -7.87
CA SER A 266 -18.90 2.34 -8.70
C SER A 266 -18.88 3.78 -8.17
N LEU A 267 -18.97 4.76 -9.07
CA LEU A 267 -19.04 6.18 -8.73
C LEU A 267 -20.28 6.79 -9.38
N THR A 268 -21.08 7.50 -8.59
CA THR A 268 -22.20 8.31 -9.07
C THR A 268 -22.08 9.73 -8.54
N ARG A 269 -22.11 10.74 -9.41
CA ARG A 269 -22.20 12.14 -8.98
C ARG A 269 -23.66 12.56 -8.88
N THR A 270 -24.04 13.22 -7.79
CA THR A 270 -25.36 13.88 -7.62
C THR A 270 -25.16 15.29 -7.08
N GLY A 271 -25.44 16.30 -7.90
CA GLY A 271 -25.20 17.71 -7.58
C GLY A 271 -23.71 17.99 -7.38
N GLU A 272 -23.33 18.38 -6.16
CA GLU A 272 -21.94 18.66 -5.79
C GLU A 272 -21.22 17.46 -5.15
N LYS A 273 -21.93 16.36 -4.89
CA LYS A 273 -21.39 15.19 -4.19
C LYS A 273 -21.13 14.02 -5.13
N VAL A 274 -20.21 13.15 -4.73
CA VAL A 274 -20.03 11.82 -5.32
C VAL A 274 -20.31 10.73 -4.30
N LEU A 275 -20.88 9.63 -4.74
CA LEU A 275 -21.02 8.39 -4.00
C LEU A 275 -20.04 7.36 -4.56
N LEU A 276 -19.15 6.85 -3.72
CA LEU A 276 -18.30 5.69 -3.97
C LEU A 276 -18.97 4.44 -3.38
N ASP A 277 -19.45 3.53 -4.22
CA ASP A 277 -20.17 2.32 -3.80
C ASP A 277 -19.37 1.05 -4.10
N PHE A 278 -19.01 0.31 -3.05
CA PHE A 278 -18.28 -0.97 -3.12
C PHE A 278 -19.22 -2.19 -3.23
N THR A 279 -20.52 -1.97 -3.36
CA THR A 279 -21.53 -3.03 -3.55
C THR A 279 -21.22 -3.86 -4.80
N GLY A 280 -21.33 -5.19 -4.66
CA GLY A 280 -21.03 -6.16 -5.72
C GLY A 280 -19.63 -6.77 -5.63
N SER A 281 -18.77 -6.27 -4.73
CA SER A 281 -17.54 -6.97 -4.36
C SER A 281 -17.84 -8.31 -3.68
N SER A 282 -16.88 -9.23 -3.75
CA SER A 282 -16.93 -10.55 -3.15
C SER A 282 -17.21 -10.52 -1.65
N PRO A 283 -17.79 -11.60 -1.10
CA PRO A 283 -17.99 -11.72 0.34
C PRO A 283 -16.66 -11.72 1.09
N GLN A 284 -16.74 -11.57 2.42
CA GLN A 284 -15.61 -11.79 3.30
C GLN A 284 -14.87 -13.11 2.97
N ALA A 285 -13.55 -13.02 2.84
CA ALA A 285 -12.67 -14.16 2.64
C ALA A 285 -12.55 -15.04 3.88
N GLN A 286 -12.28 -16.33 3.68
CA GLN A 286 -11.99 -17.22 4.81
C GLN A 286 -10.58 -16.98 5.35
N GLY A 287 -9.63 -16.70 4.45
CA GLY A 287 -8.26 -16.39 4.78
C GLY A 287 -8.02 -14.91 5.12
N PRO A 288 -6.76 -14.52 5.34
CA PRO A 288 -6.37 -13.24 5.92
C PRO A 288 -6.35 -12.07 4.93
N ILE A 289 -6.79 -12.26 3.68
CA ILE A 289 -6.74 -11.22 2.65
C ILE A 289 -7.78 -10.10 2.84
N ASN A 290 -8.72 -10.26 3.79
CA ASN A 290 -9.76 -9.27 4.03
C ASN A 290 -9.12 -7.92 4.35
N TYR A 291 -9.72 -6.85 3.85
CA TYR A 291 -9.27 -5.51 4.17
C TYR A 291 -10.40 -4.75 4.84
N TYR A 292 -10.39 -4.71 6.17
CA TYR A 292 -11.27 -3.84 6.94
C TYR A 292 -10.85 -2.39 6.71
N ILE A 293 -11.54 -1.71 5.79
CA ILE A 293 -11.18 -0.36 5.36
C ILE A 293 -12.12 0.69 5.96
N ASN A 294 -11.54 1.79 6.43
CA ASN A 294 -12.27 2.95 6.93
C ASN A 294 -12.79 3.82 5.77
N GLU A 295 -13.98 4.38 5.90
CA GLU A 295 -14.56 5.26 4.87
C GLU A 295 -13.76 6.54 4.64
N ASN A 296 -13.20 7.16 5.68
CA ASN A 296 -12.33 8.33 5.56
C ASN A 296 -11.06 8.00 4.76
N LEU A 297 -10.53 6.78 4.92
CA LEU A 297 -9.39 6.33 4.13
C LEU A 297 -9.75 6.21 2.63
N VAL A 298 -10.96 5.74 2.31
CA VAL A 298 -11.48 5.76 0.93
C VAL A 298 -11.62 7.18 0.41
N ARG A 299 -12.21 8.11 1.19
CA ARG A 299 -12.34 9.53 0.83
C ARG A 299 -10.97 10.13 0.53
N MET A 300 -9.99 9.85 1.39
CA MET A 300 -8.62 10.31 1.22
C MET A 300 -7.99 9.78 -0.09
N PHE A 301 -8.04 8.47 -0.36
CA PHE A 301 -7.48 7.91 -1.60
C PHE A 301 -8.10 8.53 -2.84
N PHE A 302 -9.43 8.68 -2.85
CA PHE A 302 -10.14 9.36 -3.93
C PHE A 302 -9.66 10.82 -4.09
N GLY A 303 -9.52 11.54 -2.98
CA GLY A 303 -9.05 12.92 -2.99
C GLY A 303 -7.63 13.08 -3.49
N ILE A 304 -6.71 12.21 -3.05
CA ILE A 304 -5.32 12.16 -3.53
C ILE A 304 -5.29 11.97 -5.04
N TYR A 305 -6.06 11.01 -5.58
CA TYR A 305 -6.14 10.79 -7.02
C TYR A 305 -6.61 12.04 -7.77
N MET A 306 -7.72 12.62 -7.35
CA MET A 306 -8.32 13.77 -8.02
C MET A 306 -7.45 15.03 -7.95
N ILE A 307 -6.89 15.33 -6.77
CA ILE A 307 -6.07 16.52 -6.55
C ILE A 307 -4.71 16.37 -7.22
N THR A 308 -4.02 15.23 -7.07
CA THR A 308 -2.66 15.05 -7.62
C THR A 308 -2.65 15.13 -9.15
N VAL A 309 -3.72 14.65 -9.79
CA VAL A 309 -3.92 14.78 -11.23
C VAL A 309 -4.10 16.24 -11.66
N ALA A 310 -4.78 17.04 -10.86
CA ALA A 310 -5.08 18.43 -11.18
C ALA A 310 -3.92 19.38 -10.85
N ASP A 311 -3.39 19.27 -9.64
CA ASP A 311 -2.23 20.02 -9.15
C ASP A 311 -1.54 19.25 -7.99
N PRO A 312 -0.37 18.64 -8.22
CA PRO A 312 0.36 17.88 -7.22
C PRO A 312 0.94 18.75 -6.09
N GLN A 313 0.88 20.08 -6.18
CA GLN A 313 1.36 20.98 -5.12
C GLN A 313 0.32 21.23 -4.03
N ILE A 314 -0.96 20.96 -4.28
CA ILE A 314 -2.03 21.14 -3.30
C ILE A 314 -1.89 20.08 -2.21
N LEU A 315 -1.72 20.53 -0.96
CA LEU A 315 -1.84 19.65 0.19
C LEU A 315 -3.30 19.26 0.42
N TRP A 316 -3.56 17.95 0.33
CA TRP A 316 -4.85 17.37 0.60
C TRP A 316 -5.06 17.23 2.12
N ASN A 317 -6.30 17.45 2.55
CA ASN A 317 -6.73 17.33 3.94
C ASN A 317 -8.21 16.94 4.01
N ASP A 318 -8.76 16.74 5.20
CA ASP A 318 -10.14 16.25 5.37
C ASP A 318 -11.25 17.23 4.92
N GLY A 319 -10.89 18.44 4.49
CA GLY A 319 -11.84 19.50 4.15
C GLY A 319 -12.86 19.10 3.09
N PHE A 320 -12.50 18.22 2.16
CA PHE A 320 -13.37 17.78 1.08
C PHE A 320 -14.28 16.58 1.44
N TYR A 321 -14.11 15.95 2.60
CA TYR A 321 -14.87 14.74 2.96
C TYR A 321 -16.40 14.88 2.86
N PRO A 322 -17.03 16.03 3.19
CA PRO A 322 -18.47 16.20 3.03
C PRO A 322 -18.99 16.07 1.58
N LEU A 323 -18.10 16.13 0.58
CA LEU A 323 -18.42 15.98 -0.85
C LEU A 323 -18.36 14.52 -1.33
N VAL A 324 -17.83 13.60 -0.51
CA VAL A 324 -17.57 12.21 -0.89
C VAL A 324 -18.28 11.28 0.07
N ASP A 325 -19.44 10.79 -0.35
CA ASP A 325 -20.16 9.73 0.34
C ASP A 325 -19.52 8.39 -0.03
N VAL A 326 -19.38 7.49 0.95
CA VAL A 326 -18.80 6.16 0.76
C VAL A 326 -19.78 5.13 1.27
N LYS A 327 -19.98 4.06 0.51
CA LYS A 327 -20.83 2.94 0.89
C LYS A 327 -20.06 1.64 0.76
N ILE A 328 -19.90 0.95 1.90
CA ILE A 328 -19.22 -0.33 2.00
C ILE A 328 -20.19 -1.33 2.65
N PRO A 329 -20.62 -2.40 1.93
CA PRO A 329 -21.49 -3.41 2.53
C PRO A 329 -20.82 -4.11 3.72
N ASP A 330 -21.56 -4.32 4.80
CA ASP A 330 -21.13 -5.21 5.90
C ASP A 330 -20.96 -6.65 5.39
N ASP A 331 -20.18 -7.47 6.11
CA ASP A 331 -19.89 -8.87 5.79
C ASP A 331 -19.26 -9.08 4.39
N SER A 332 -18.61 -8.04 3.86
CA SER A 332 -17.91 -8.06 2.57
C SER A 332 -16.40 -8.14 2.74
N PHE A 333 -15.68 -8.36 1.65
CA PHE A 333 -14.22 -8.29 1.61
C PHE A 333 -13.65 -7.00 2.23
N TRP A 334 -14.32 -5.86 2.00
CA TRP A 334 -13.92 -4.53 2.44
C TRP A 334 -14.38 -4.18 3.87
N LYS A 335 -15.39 -4.90 4.37
CA LYS A 335 -15.91 -4.68 5.72
C LYS A 335 -16.19 -6.03 6.39
N PRO A 336 -15.12 -6.82 6.61
CA PRO A 336 -15.25 -8.13 7.21
C PRO A 336 -15.72 -7.99 8.66
N LYS A 337 -16.48 -8.98 9.13
CA LYS A 337 -16.99 -9.02 10.49
C LYS A 337 -15.94 -9.56 11.45
N PHE A 338 -15.82 -8.94 12.60
CA PHE A 338 -15.04 -9.48 13.71
C PHE A 338 -15.47 -10.94 14.04
N PRO A 339 -14.54 -11.89 14.21
CA PRO A 339 -13.09 -11.71 14.35
C PRO A 339 -12.30 -12.12 13.10
N ALA A 340 -12.69 -11.73 11.88
CA ALA A 340 -11.97 -12.11 10.66
C ALA A 340 -10.48 -11.72 10.69
N ALA A 341 -9.67 -12.49 9.96
CA ALA A 341 -8.25 -12.24 9.75
C ALA A 341 -8.02 -11.13 8.70
N LEU A 342 -6.99 -10.30 8.89
CA LEU A 342 -6.71 -9.06 8.15
C LEU A 342 -5.25 -8.93 7.65
N ASN A 343 -4.35 -9.87 7.98
CA ASN A 343 -2.92 -9.66 7.82
C ASN A 343 -2.42 -9.58 6.37
N ALA A 344 -3.12 -10.22 5.42
CA ALA A 344 -2.81 -10.16 3.99
C ALA A 344 -3.62 -9.07 3.24
N ARG A 345 -4.07 -8.03 3.96
CA ARG A 345 -4.80 -6.87 3.39
C ARG A 345 -4.00 -6.06 2.37
N ASN A 346 -2.68 -6.20 2.32
CA ASN A 346 -1.77 -5.51 1.40
C ASN A 346 -2.17 -5.72 -0.08
N HIS A 347 -2.79 -6.86 -0.40
CA HIS A 347 -3.36 -7.10 -1.73
C HIS A 347 -4.62 -6.26 -1.98
N GLY A 348 -5.48 -6.09 -0.97
CA GLY A 348 -6.67 -5.24 -1.03
C GLY A 348 -6.34 -3.76 -1.19
N ILE A 349 -5.45 -3.22 -0.36
CA ILE A 349 -5.05 -1.79 -0.44
C ILE A 349 -4.43 -1.46 -1.80
N GLY A 350 -3.55 -2.31 -2.32
CA GLY A 350 -2.98 -2.14 -3.66
C GLY A 350 -4.06 -2.16 -4.75
N ARG A 351 -5.05 -3.06 -4.64
CA ARG A 351 -6.12 -3.17 -5.64
C ARG A 351 -7.10 -2.00 -5.63
N VAL A 352 -7.25 -1.28 -4.51
CA VAL A 352 -8.03 -0.03 -4.47
C VAL A 352 -7.47 1.01 -5.45
N PHE A 353 -6.14 1.09 -5.59
CA PHE A 353 -5.50 1.99 -6.56
C PHE A 353 -5.80 1.61 -8.01
N ASP A 354 -5.76 0.32 -8.35
CA ASP A 354 -6.19 -0.16 -9.68
C ASP A 354 -7.68 0.13 -9.93
N LEU A 355 -8.54 -0.07 -8.93
CA LEU A 355 -9.97 0.24 -9.04
C LEU A 355 -10.22 1.72 -9.30
N PHE A 356 -9.56 2.63 -8.56
CA PHE A 356 -9.65 4.06 -8.83
C PHE A 356 -9.07 4.42 -10.20
N GLY A 357 -7.91 3.87 -10.58
CA GLY A 357 -7.29 4.12 -11.88
C GLY A 357 -8.21 3.74 -13.04
N GLY A 358 -8.77 2.52 -13.01
CA GLY A 358 -9.71 2.05 -14.03
C GLY A 358 -11.02 2.84 -14.03
N LEU A 359 -11.61 3.07 -12.85
CA LEU A 359 -12.88 3.78 -12.70
C LEU A 359 -12.79 5.23 -13.16
N LEU A 360 -11.76 5.97 -12.73
CA LEU A 360 -11.64 7.39 -13.04
C LEU A 360 -11.11 7.64 -14.45
N GLY A 361 -10.27 6.73 -14.96
CA GLY A 361 -9.68 6.86 -16.29
C GLY A 361 -10.62 6.50 -17.44
N GLN A 362 -11.68 5.71 -17.20
CA GLN A 362 -12.56 5.24 -18.28
C GLN A 362 -13.26 6.36 -19.08
N THR A 363 -13.47 7.53 -18.47
CA THR A 363 -14.08 8.70 -19.12
C THR A 363 -13.05 9.75 -19.54
N ASN A 364 -11.78 9.57 -19.19
CA ASN A 364 -10.69 10.49 -19.52
C ASN A 364 -9.39 9.73 -19.84
N PRO A 365 -9.12 9.43 -21.13
CA PRO A 365 -7.92 8.71 -21.55
C PRO A 365 -6.60 9.35 -21.12
N GLY A 366 -6.59 10.67 -20.91
CA GLY A 366 -5.42 11.41 -20.42
C GLY A 366 -5.10 11.19 -18.93
N LEU A 367 -6.00 10.54 -18.19
CA LEU A 367 -5.84 10.18 -16.78
C LEU A 367 -5.75 8.67 -16.56
N LEU A 368 -6.08 7.88 -17.58
CA LEU A 368 -6.11 6.43 -17.50
C LEU A 368 -4.69 5.88 -17.57
N ASN A 369 -4.17 5.42 -16.43
CA ASN A 369 -2.98 4.57 -16.36
C ASN A 369 -3.40 3.10 -16.51
N ALA A 370 -2.50 2.24 -17.00
CA ALA A 370 -2.69 0.78 -16.94
C ALA A 370 -2.66 0.26 -15.47
N ALA A 371 -2.86 -1.04 -15.28
CA ALA A 371 -2.67 -1.67 -13.96
C ALA A 371 -1.20 -1.84 -13.64
N GLY A 372 -0.82 -1.52 -12.40
CA GLY A 372 0.52 -1.72 -11.90
C GLY A 372 0.71 -3.07 -11.24
N PHE A 373 1.80 -3.17 -10.46
CA PHE A 373 1.91 -4.31 -9.58
C PHE A 373 0.81 -4.26 -8.50
N SER A 374 0.53 -3.07 -7.93
CA SER A 374 -0.69 -2.80 -7.16
C SER A 374 -0.95 -3.80 -6.04
N SER A 375 0.13 -4.11 -5.31
CA SER A 375 0.14 -4.89 -4.07
C SER A 375 1.38 -4.53 -3.24
N SER A 376 1.79 -5.38 -2.31
CA SER A 376 3.07 -5.29 -1.59
C SER A 376 3.62 -6.71 -1.43
N PRO A 377 4.40 -7.23 -2.41
CA PRO A 377 5.04 -8.54 -2.31
C PRO A 377 5.91 -8.62 -1.07
N HIS A 378 5.71 -9.64 -0.27
CA HIS A 378 6.28 -9.74 1.06
C HIS A 378 7.02 -11.08 1.18
N PHE A 379 8.28 -11.01 1.59
CA PHE A 379 9.14 -12.17 1.81
C PHE A 379 9.63 -12.20 3.25
N MET A 380 9.47 -13.36 3.90
CA MET A 380 9.94 -13.59 5.25
C MET A 380 10.84 -14.82 5.29
N TYR A 381 11.90 -14.75 6.09
CA TYR A 381 12.80 -15.88 6.36
C TYR A 381 13.22 -15.87 7.82
N SER A 382 12.98 -16.99 8.51
CA SER A 382 13.28 -17.12 9.94
C SER A 382 13.98 -18.44 10.23
N GLY A 383 14.82 -18.44 11.25
CA GLY A 383 15.60 -19.61 11.62
C GLY A 383 16.53 -19.33 12.77
N THR A 384 17.47 -20.24 12.98
CA THR A 384 18.50 -20.10 14.01
C THR A 384 19.86 -20.25 13.36
N TYR A 385 20.79 -19.37 13.71
CA TYR A 385 22.17 -19.49 13.25
C TYR A 385 22.79 -20.79 13.75
N GLY A 386 23.41 -21.54 12.83
CA GLY A 386 24.09 -22.80 13.08
C GLY A 386 25.50 -22.57 13.64
N PRO A 387 26.58 -22.78 12.87
CA PRO A 387 27.93 -22.50 13.33
C PRO A 387 28.30 -21.01 13.21
N GLY A 388 29.30 -20.56 13.99
CA GLY A 388 29.82 -19.20 13.96
C GLY A 388 29.59 -18.42 15.25
N GLU A 389 29.92 -17.12 15.24
CA GLU A 389 29.84 -16.25 16.43
C GLU A 389 28.41 -16.06 16.93
N ARG A 390 27.43 -16.10 16.02
CA ARG A 390 25.99 -15.92 16.30
C ARG A 390 25.26 -17.24 16.59
N LYS A 391 26.00 -18.33 16.80
CA LYS A 391 25.42 -19.67 16.99
C LYS A 391 24.31 -19.68 18.05
N GLY A 392 23.15 -20.21 17.67
CA GLY A 392 21.98 -20.31 18.55
C GLY A 392 21.13 -19.04 18.64
N GLU A 393 21.55 -17.93 18.03
CA GLU A 393 20.72 -16.74 17.91
C GLU A 393 19.59 -16.97 16.90
N TRP A 394 18.39 -16.49 17.25
CA TRP A 394 17.23 -16.54 16.37
C TRP A 394 17.13 -15.28 15.50
N PHE A 395 16.92 -15.46 14.20
CA PHE A 395 16.74 -14.37 13.24
C PHE A 395 15.35 -14.41 12.60
N GLN A 396 14.92 -13.22 12.17
CA GLN A 396 13.69 -13.01 11.42
C GLN A 396 13.95 -11.88 10.42
N LEU A 397 13.84 -12.21 9.14
CA LEU A 397 13.80 -11.25 8.04
C LEU A 397 12.35 -10.99 7.68
N TYR A 398 12.04 -9.70 7.50
CA TYR A 398 10.85 -9.18 6.85
C TYR A 398 11.33 -8.27 5.73
N SER A 399 10.87 -8.51 4.49
CA SER A 399 11.23 -7.70 3.33
C SER A 399 10.02 -7.46 2.45
N ILE A 400 9.80 -6.21 2.10
CA ILE A 400 8.89 -5.78 1.04
C ILE A 400 9.64 -5.77 -0.30
N GLY A 401 9.04 -6.34 -1.33
CA GLY A 401 9.50 -6.29 -2.72
C GLY A 401 8.58 -5.44 -3.59
N PHE A 402 8.99 -5.20 -4.83
CA PHE A 402 8.27 -4.34 -5.78
C PHE A 402 8.09 -5.03 -7.14
N GLY A 403 7.26 -4.45 -8.00
CA GLY A 403 7.01 -4.95 -9.34
C GLY A 403 6.98 -3.83 -10.38
N GLY A 404 6.40 -4.12 -11.54
CA GLY A 404 6.26 -3.14 -12.61
C GLY A 404 5.23 -2.05 -12.30
N ILE A 405 5.62 -0.79 -12.46
CA ILE A 405 4.69 0.36 -12.45
C ILE A 405 3.94 0.39 -13.80
N PRO A 406 2.67 0.83 -13.89
CA PRO A 406 1.94 0.80 -15.15
C PRO A 406 2.51 1.74 -16.21
N GLY A 407 2.24 1.44 -17.48
CA GLY A 407 2.32 2.43 -18.55
C GLY A 407 1.31 3.56 -18.32
N ARG A 408 1.69 4.79 -18.63
CA ARG A 408 0.91 6.01 -18.31
C ARG A 408 0.82 6.93 -19.51
N PRO A 409 -0.13 7.87 -19.58
CA PRO A 409 -0.18 8.88 -20.64
C PRO A 409 1.12 9.70 -20.78
N VAL A 410 1.86 9.85 -19.67
CA VAL A 410 3.10 10.64 -19.60
C VAL A 410 4.38 9.84 -19.89
N GLY A 411 4.29 8.52 -20.11
CA GLY A 411 5.44 7.68 -20.45
C GLY A 411 5.40 6.29 -19.84
N ASP A 412 6.52 5.57 -20.04
CA ASP A 412 6.69 4.19 -19.57
C ASP A 412 6.55 4.08 -18.04
N GLY A 413 6.18 2.88 -17.61
CA GLY A 413 6.22 2.47 -16.23
C GLY A 413 7.63 2.06 -15.81
N PRO A 414 8.18 2.61 -14.71
CA PRO A 414 9.41 2.12 -14.11
C PRO A 414 9.39 0.62 -13.80
N ASP A 415 10.50 -0.05 -14.06
CA ASP A 415 10.72 -1.47 -13.77
C ASP A 415 11.07 -1.68 -12.28
N GLY A 416 10.48 -2.68 -11.62
CA GLY A 416 10.85 -3.05 -10.25
C GLY A 416 10.79 -1.94 -9.20
N HIS A 417 9.90 -0.96 -9.37
CA HIS A 417 9.85 0.26 -8.56
C HIS A 417 8.66 0.24 -7.60
N SER A 418 8.80 0.88 -6.44
CA SER A 418 7.69 1.06 -5.51
C SER A 418 6.57 1.94 -6.10
N LEU A 419 5.33 1.51 -5.95
CA LEU A 419 4.12 2.34 -6.15
C LEU A 419 3.85 3.18 -4.90
N TRP A 420 4.34 2.74 -3.75
CA TRP A 420 4.16 3.37 -2.45
C TRP A 420 5.16 4.53 -2.29
N PRO A 421 4.70 5.76 -2.01
CA PRO A 421 5.58 6.89 -1.78
C PRO A 421 6.57 6.61 -0.64
N SER A 422 7.85 6.96 -0.85
CA SER A 422 8.94 6.87 0.13
C SER A 422 9.44 5.46 0.49
N PHE A 423 8.80 4.39 0.00
CA PHE A 423 9.29 3.03 0.22
C PHE A 423 10.54 2.76 -0.62
N VAL A 424 11.53 2.11 -0.02
CA VAL A 424 12.81 1.78 -0.67
C VAL A 424 13.16 0.30 -0.49
N ASN A 425 14.02 -0.22 -1.36
CA ASN A 425 14.54 -1.58 -1.26
C ASN A 425 15.58 -1.69 -0.14
N ILE A 426 15.68 -2.86 0.48
CA ILE A 426 16.78 -3.17 1.40
C ILE A 426 18.04 -3.44 0.58
N PRO A 427 19.19 -2.79 0.87
CA PRO A 427 20.44 -3.07 0.17
C PRO A 427 20.88 -4.54 0.28
N CYS A 428 21.40 -5.14 -0.80
CA CYS A 428 21.90 -6.52 -0.79
C CYS A 428 22.94 -6.73 0.32
N GLU A 429 23.89 -5.80 0.45
CA GLU A 429 24.94 -5.86 1.46
C GLU A 429 24.37 -5.89 2.88
N TYR A 430 23.25 -5.21 3.12
CA TYR A 430 22.54 -5.27 4.41
C TYR A 430 21.96 -6.66 4.62
N LEU A 431 21.20 -7.19 3.64
CA LEU A 431 20.60 -8.53 3.75
C LEU A 431 21.66 -9.60 4.03
N GLU A 432 22.76 -9.59 3.29
CA GLU A 432 23.84 -10.58 3.42
C GLU A 432 24.67 -10.40 4.70
N SER A 433 24.71 -9.20 5.27
CA SER A 433 25.43 -8.95 6.53
C SER A 433 24.63 -9.37 7.77
N TYR A 434 23.30 -9.22 7.73
CA TYR A 434 22.44 -9.40 8.91
C TYR A 434 21.68 -10.73 8.94
N TYR A 435 21.54 -11.41 7.80
CA TYR A 435 20.78 -12.65 7.63
C TYR A 435 21.60 -13.73 6.94
N PRO A 436 21.36 -15.03 7.23
CA PRO A 436 22.12 -16.12 6.63
C PRO A 436 21.57 -16.48 5.24
N LEU A 437 21.68 -15.53 4.32
CA LEU A 437 21.31 -15.69 2.92
C LEU A 437 22.30 -14.97 2.01
N ARG A 438 22.27 -15.31 0.71
CA ARG A 438 22.93 -14.52 -0.35
C ARG A 438 21.94 -14.15 -1.43
N ILE A 439 22.10 -12.97 -1.99
CA ILE A 439 21.37 -12.54 -3.18
C ILE A 439 22.15 -13.01 -4.40
N GLU A 440 21.69 -14.08 -5.03
CA GLU A 440 22.31 -14.63 -6.25
C GLU A 440 21.94 -13.81 -7.50
N ARG A 441 20.74 -13.22 -7.48
CA ARG A 441 20.21 -12.41 -8.58
C ARG A 441 19.30 -11.32 -8.03
N TRP A 442 19.38 -10.15 -8.64
CA TRP A 442 18.41 -9.09 -8.52
C TRP A 442 18.34 -8.34 -9.85
N GLU A 443 17.42 -8.75 -10.72
CA GLU A 443 17.32 -8.21 -12.07
C GLU A 443 15.86 -8.04 -12.50
N THR A 444 15.62 -7.16 -13.46
CA THR A 444 14.32 -7.06 -14.13
C THR A 444 14.13 -8.24 -15.07
N VAL A 445 12.94 -8.80 -15.14
CA VAL A 445 12.63 -9.90 -16.06
C VAL A 445 12.09 -9.33 -17.37
N ALA A 446 12.85 -9.49 -18.45
CA ALA A 446 12.48 -9.01 -19.78
C ALA A 446 11.08 -9.48 -20.21
N ASP A 447 10.40 -8.65 -21.00
CA ASP A 447 9.07 -8.90 -21.58
C ASP A 447 7.92 -9.07 -20.57
N THR A 448 8.17 -8.90 -19.26
CA THR A 448 7.09 -9.00 -18.25
C THR A 448 6.20 -7.77 -18.21
N GLY A 449 6.69 -6.62 -18.66
CA GLY A 449 5.90 -5.44 -18.92
C GLY A 449 4.91 -5.65 -20.07
N GLY A 450 3.70 -5.09 -19.92
CA GLY A 450 2.72 -5.03 -20.98
C GLY A 450 3.20 -4.14 -22.13
N ALA A 451 3.11 -4.63 -23.36
CA ALA A 451 3.48 -3.86 -24.53
C ALA A 451 2.49 -2.71 -24.73
N GLY A 452 2.98 -1.55 -25.12
CA GLY A 452 2.17 -0.36 -25.40
C GLY A 452 3.02 0.72 -26.04
N LEU A 453 2.40 1.80 -26.53
CA LEU A 453 3.14 3.01 -26.90
C LEU A 453 4.05 3.42 -25.74
N HIS A 454 3.50 3.36 -24.53
CA HIS A 454 4.25 3.38 -23.28
C HIS A 454 4.20 2.01 -22.61
N ARG A 455 5.37 1.42 -22.38
CA ARG A 455 5.54 0.07 -21.84
C ARG A 455 5.20 0.06 -20.34
N GLY A 456 4.54 -1.00 -19.89
CA GLY A 456 4.42 -1.28 -18.46
C GLY A 456 5.77 -1.74 -17.87
N GLY A 457 6.07 -1.38 -16.64
CA GLY A 457 7.32 -1.78 -16.00
C GLY A 457 7.47 -3.31 -15.95
N ASN A 458 8.68 -3.82 -16.05
CA ASN A 458 9.02 -5.21 -15.85
C ASN A 458 8.95 -5.55 -14.34
N GLY A 459 8.56 -6.79 -14.04
CA GLY A 459 8.76 -7.38 -12.73
C GLY A 459 10.23 -7.68 -12.46
N VAL A 460 10.55 -8.13 -11.25
CA VAL A 460 11.92 -8.45 -10.84
C VAL A 460 12.04 -9.89 -10.35
N ASP A 461 13.17 -10.53 -10.62
CA ASP A 461 13.59 -11.80 -10.02
C ASP A 461 14.63 -11.49 -8.93
N VAL A 462 14.24 -11.68 -7.68
CA VAL A 462 15.19 -11.70 -6.56
C VAL A 462 15.40 -13.14 -6.13
N ALA A 463 16.61 -13.65 -6.36
CA ALA A 463 16.96 -15.03 -6.06
C ALA A 463 17.74 -15.12 -4.75
N TYR A 464 17.13 -15.74 -3.74
CA TYR A 464 17.67 -15.87 -2.38
C TYR A 464 18.26 -17.26 -2.17
N ARG A 465 19.59 -17.37 -2.02
CA ARG A 465 20.24 -18.60 -1.59
C ARG A 465 20.29 -18.66 -0.07
N PHE A 466 19.73 -19.70 0.52
CA PHE A 466 19.75 -19.89 1.98
C PHE A 466 21.08 -20.48 2.44
N LEU A 467 21.62 -19.96 3.54
CA LEU A 467 22.86 -20.46 4.16
C LEU A 467 22.60 -21.23 5.47
N GLU A 468 21.40 -21.09 6.03
CA GLU A 468 20.96 -21.81 7.24
C GLU A 468 19.61 -22.47 7.00
N ALA A 469 19.34 -23.53 7.76
CA ALA A 469 18.02 -24.14 7.77
C ALA A 469 17.00 -23.20 8.43
N GLY A 470 15.77 -23.19 7.92
CA GLY A 470 14.72 -22.34 8.47
C GLY A 470 13.39 -22.53 7.76
N THR A 471 12.52 -21.55 7.91
CA THR A 471 11.25 -21.47 7.21
C THR A 471 11.10 -20.13 6.51
N ILE A 472 10.39 -20.14 5.38
CA ILE A 472 10.01 -18.92 4.66
C ILE A 472 8.49 -18.74 4.63
N ALA A 473 8.08 -17.49 4.46
CA ALA A 473 6.73 -17.13 4.09
C ALA A 473 6.74 -16.15 2.91
N ILE A 474 5.68 -16.21 2.12
CA ILE A 474 5.45 -15.40 0.92
C ILE A 474 4.03 -14.88 1.00
N HIS A 475 3.89 -13.56 0.92
CA HIS A 475 2.61 -12.86 0.77
C HIS A 475 2.66 -12.14 -0.57
N ASP A 476 1.97 -12.69 -1.56
CA ASP A 476 2.02 -12.19 -2.91
C ASP A 476 0.71 -12.43 -3.71
N ASP A 477 0.54 -11.73 -4.82
CA ASP A 477 -0.66 -11.82 -5.67
C ASP A 477 -0.31 -11.87 -7.18
N ARG A 478 -1.29 -11.63 -8.06
CA ARG A 478 -1.16 -11.58 -9.53
C ARG A 478 -0.45 -12.79 -10.13
N TRP A 479 -0.59 -13.95 -9.49
CA TRP A 479 -0.12 -15.25 -10.02
C TRP A 479 -1.14 -15.86 -10.98
N LEU A 480 -2.42 -15.52 -10.83
CA LEU A 480 -3.54 -16.03 -11.61
C LEU A 480 -4.03 -15.02 -12.66
N THR A 481 -4.35 -13.78 -12.23
CA THR A 481 -4.87 -12.71 -13.09
C THR A 481 -3.78 -11.76 -13.58
N TYR A 482 -4.04 -11.08 -14.71
CA TYR A 482 -3.05 -10.25 -15.41
C TYR A 482 -3.22 -8.76 -15.10
N PRO A 483 -2.14 -8.00 -14.84
CA PRO A 483 -2.14 -6.54 -14.85
C PRO A 483 -2.67 -6.05 -16.20
N TRP A 484 -3.84 -5.41 -16.20
CA TRP A 484 -4.53 -5.02 -17.41
C TRP A 484 -3.84 -3.86 -18.14
N GLY A 485 -3.85 -3.93 -19.47
CA GLY A 485 -3.40 -2.86 -20.36
C GLY A 485 -4.53 -1.89 -20.71
N VAL A 486 -4.20 -0.71 -21.25
CA VAL A 486 -5.19 0.31 -21.61
C VAL A 486 -4.93 1.01 -22.94
N ASN A 487 -5.99 1.50 -23.56
CA ASN A 487 -5.97 2.26 -24.81
C ASN A 487 -5.22 1.53 -25.94
N GLY A 488 -5.42 0.21 -26.04
CA GLY A 488 -4.71 -0.67 -26.97
C GLY A 488 -3.40 -1.27 -26.45
N GLY A 489 -2.96 -0.90 -25.25
CA GLY A 489 -1.85 -1.56 -24.56
C GLY A 489 -2.24 -2.96 -24.06
N GLU A 490 -1.25 -3.84 -24.01
CA GLU A 490 -1.40 -5.25 -23.64
C GLU A 490 -1.21 -5.49 -22.13
N PRO A 491 -1.71 -6.62 -21.59
CA PRO A 491 -1.48 -6.98 -20.20
C PRO A 491 -0.01 -7.27 -19.86
N GLY A 492 0.37 -7.02 -18.60
CA GLY A 492 1.65 -7.45 -18.03
C GLY A 492 1.66 -8.94 -17.69
N ALA A 493 2.85 -9.52 -17.48
CA ALA A 493 3.02 -10.91 -17.09
C ALA A 493 2.69 -11.13 -15.61
N ARG A 494 2.33 -12.38 -15.27
CA ARG A 494 1.98 -12.83 -13.92
C ARG A 494 3.21 -13.15 -13.07
N SER A 495 3.00 -13.11 -11.77
CA SER A 495 4.02 -13.42 -10.77
C SER A 495 4.22 -14.92 -10.56
N ARG A 496 5.45 -15.35 -10.24
CA ARG A 496 5.81 -16.78 -10.08
C ARG A 496 6.87 -16.98 -9.00
N LYS A 497 6.82 -18.12 -8.31
CA LYS A 497 7.78 -18.47 -7.26
C LYS A 497 8.12 -19.94 -7.32
N TRP A 498 9.39 -20.27 -7.15
CA TRP A 498 9.83 -21.65 -7.02
C TRP A 498 11.11 -21.74 -6.21
N ILE A 499 11.33 -22.88 -5.58
CA ILE A 499 12.60 -23.23 -4.95
C ILE A 499 13.32 -24.23 -5.86
N GLU A 500 14.58 -23.94 -6.16
CA GLU A 500 15.54 -24.92 -6.63
C GLU A 500 16.23 -25.53 -5.41
N ARG A 501 15.93 -26.79 -5.12
CA ARG A 501 16.48 -27.53 -4.00
C ARG A 501 17.95 -27.85 -4.26
N ALA A 502 18.72 -28.06 -3.19
CA ALA A 502 20.15 -28.40 -3.29
C ALA A 502 20.44 -29.69 -4.11
N ASP A 503 19.46 -30.59 -4.25
CA ASP A 503 19.56 -31.80 -5.09
C ASP A 503 19.23 -31.56 -6.57
N GLY A 504 18.88 -30.32 -6.94
CA GLY A 504 18.50 -29.90 -8.29
C GLY A 504 17.01 -30.02 -8.60
N THR A 505 16.17 -30.50 -7.67
CA THR A 505 14.72 -30.55 -7.88
C THR A 505 14.11 -29.15 -7.84
N LYS A 506 13.05 -28.92 -8.62
CA LYS A 506 12.31 -27.66 -8.64
C LYS A 506 10.93 -27.84 -8.04
N GLU A 507 10.57 -26.96 -7.12
CA GLU A 507 9.28 -26.96 -6.44
C GLU A 507 8.58 -25.61 -6.66
N MET A 508 7.44 -25.63 -7.35
CA MET A 508 6.60 -24.45 -7.51
C MET A 508 5.90 -24.10 -6.21
N LEU A 509 5.91 -22.82 -5.85
CA LEU A 509 5.25 -22.32 -4.64
C LEU A 509 4.01 -21.49 -4.99
N GLY A 510 3.01 -21.57 -4.12
CA GLY A 510 1.88 -20.63 -4.14
C GLY A 510 2.33 -19.21 -3.82
N SER A 511 1.51 -18.22 -4.21
CA SER A 511 1.81 -16.82 -3.90
C SER A 511 1.51 -16.45 -2.44
N LYS A 512 0.76 -17.27 -1.70
CA LYS A 512 0.42 -17.08 -0.29
C LYS A 512 0.72 -18.36 0.48
N VAL A 513 1.96 -18.49 0.97
CA VAL A 513 2.42 -19.65 1.73
C VAL A 513 3.22 -19.22 2.96
N HIS A 514 3.24 -20.03 4.00
CA HIS A 514 4.10 -19.85 5.17
C HIS A 514 4.59 -21.22 5.66
N ASP A 515 5.57 -21.21 6.56
CA ASP A 515 6.23 -22.41 7.11
C ASP A 515 6.82 -23.35 6.04
N VAL A 516 7.19 -22.82 4.88
CA VAL A 516 7.86 -23.59 3.84
C VAL A 516 9.29 -23.86 4.30
N PRO A 517 9.70 -25.13 4.49
CA PRO A 517 11.04 -25.44 4.98
C PRO A 517 12.08 -25.17 3.89
N VAL A 518 13.20 -24.58 4.30
CA VAL A 518 14.37 -24.35 3.44
C VAL A 518 15.62 -24.90 4.13
N ALA A 519 16.53 -25.44 3.32
CA ALA A 519 17.82 -25.95 3.76
C ALA A 519 18.97 -25.13 3.19
N PRO A 520 20.17 -25.18 3.80
CA PRO A 520 21.36 -24.56 3.22
C PRO A 520 21.59 -25.05 1.78
N GLY A 521 21.79 -24.11 0.86
CA GLY A 521 22.00 -24.38 -0.57
C GLY A 521 20.75 -24.26 -1.44
N ASP A 522 19.54 -24.33 -0.86
CA ASP A 522 18.30 -24.07 -1.58
C ASP A 522 18.29 -22.62 -2.12
N LEU A 523 17.69 -22.43 -3.30
CA LEU A 523 17.58 -21.14 -3.98
C LEU A 523 16.11 -20.82 -4.27
N LEU A 524 15.56 -19.80 -3.61
CA LEU A 524 14.23 -19.29 -3.91
C LEU A 524 14.32 -18.24 -5.03
N HIS A 525 13.57 -18.44 -6.11
CA HIS A 525 13.27 -17.38 -7.07
C HIS A 525 11.96 -16.70 -6.70
N PHE A 526 12.03 -15.41 -6.39
CA PHE A 526 10.87 -14.57 -6.10
C PHE A 526 10.65 -13.63 -7.28
N VAL A 527 9.84 -14.06 -8.26
CA VAL A 527 9.57 -13.29 -9.47
C VAL A 527 8.26 -12.51 -9.34
N THR A 528 8.35 -11.19 -9.23
CA THR A 528 7.18 -10.30 -9.22
C THR A 528 6.62 -10.09 -10.63
N TRP A 529 5.48 -9.41 -10.75
CA TRP A 529 4.78 -9.20 -12.01
C TRP A 529 5.10 -7.84 -12.62
N GLY A 530 4.89 -7.73 -13.93
CA GLY A 530 5.00 -6.45 -14.63
C GLY A 530 3.77 -5.57 -14.46
N GLY A 531 3.82 -4.36 -15.02
CA GLY A 531 2.67 -3.49 -15.21
C GLY A 531 2.05 -3.68 -16.60
N GLY A 532 0.79 -3.30 -16.79
CA GLY A 532 0.14 -3.25 -18.09
C GLY A 532 0.68 -2.12 -18.97
N GLY A 533 0.55 -2.29 -20.29
CA GLY A 533 0.96 -1.29 -21.29
C GLY A 533 -0.10 -0.22 -21.51
N TRP A 534 0.33 0.94 -22.01
CA TRP A 534 -0.54 2.06 -22.36
C TRP A 534 -0.38 2.47 -23.82
N GLY A 535 -1.48 2.59 -24.55
CA GLY A 535 -1.48 3.00 -25.95
C GLY A 535 -1.07 1.88 -26.92
N ASP A 536 -1.28 2.08 -28.22
CA ASP A 536 -0.97 1.09 -29.26
C ASP A 536 0.54 0.73 -29.31
N PRO A 537 0.95 -0.52 -29.07
CA PRO A 537 2.33 -0.97 -29.22
C PRO A 537 2.93 -0.67 -30.61
N LEU A 538 2.11 -0.66 -31.67
CA LEU A 538 2.58 -0.41 -33.04
C LEU A 538 2.89 1.06 -33.31
N ALA A 539 2.54 1.96 -32.38
CA ALA A 539 2.91 3.36 -32.42
C ALA A 539 4.27 3.65 -31.76
N ARG A 540 4.85 2.69 -31.01
CA ARG A 540 6.16 2.86 -30.38
C ARG A 540 7.25 2.98 -31.45
N ASP A 541 8.28 3.79 -31.19
CA ASP A 541 9.42 3.96 -32.10
C ASP A 541 10.20 2.63 -32.21
N PRO A 542 10.37 2.05 -33.42
CA PRO A 542 11.15 0.83 -33.60
C PRO A 542 12.58 0.91 -33.07
N GLU A 543 13.26 2.05 -33.24
CA GLU A 543 14.64 2.22 -32.77
C GLU A 543 14.71 2.24 -31.24
N LEU A 544 13.69 2.80 -30.57
CA LEU A 544 13.57 2.71 -29.13
C LEU A 544 13.37 1.25 -28.68
N VAL A 545 12.55 0.48 -29.38
CA VAL A 545 12.37 -0.96 -29.09
C VAL A 545 13.68 -1.72 -29.28
N GLY A 546 14.44 -1.46 -30.35
CA GLY A 546 15.77 -2.03 -30.55
C GLY A 546 16.74 -1.68 -29.40
N LEU A 547 16.73 -0.44 -28.93
CA LEU A 547 17.51 -0.02 -27.76
C LEU A 547 17.06 -0.73 -26.47
N GLU A 548 15.77 -0.98 -26.29
CA GLU A 548 15.23 -1.73 -25.15
C GLU A 548 15.67 -3.20 -25.18
N VAL A 549 15.78 -3.80 -26.36
CA VAL A 549 16.37 -5.15 -26.54
C VAL A 549 17.85 -5.15 -26.16
N LEU A 550 18.62 -4.18 -26.67
CA LEU A 550 20.04 -4.03 -26.32
C LEU A 550 20.25 -3.84 -24.81
N ARG A 551 19.31 -3.19 -24.11
CA ARG A 551 19.34 -2.96 -22.66
C ARG A 551 18.80 -4.14 -21.84
N GLY A 552 18.31 -5.20 -22.47
CA GLY A 552 17.74 -6.37 -21.79
C GLY A 552 16.38 -6.12 -21.15
N LEU A 553 15.68 -5.05 -21.53
CA LEU A 553 14.30 -4.78 -21.08
C LEU A 553 13.27 -5.60 -21.87
N LEU A 554 13.60 -5.88 -23.13
CA LEU A 554 12.87 -6.74 -24.03
C LEU A 554 13.80 -7.82 -24.59
N THR A 555 13.24 -8.94 -25.01
CA THR A 555 13.97 -9.86 -25.89
C THR A 555 13.70 -9.53 -27.36
N ALA A 556 14.54 -10.05 -28.27
CA ALA A 556 14.31 -9.90 -29.72
C ALA A 556 12.95 -10.50 -30.15
N GLU A 557 12.49 -11.56 -29.48
CA GLU A 557 11.15 -12.12 -29.70
C GLU A 557 10.07 -11.21 -29.08
N GLY A 558 10.30 -10.69 -27.88
CA GLY A 558 9.40 -9.72 -27.23
C GLY A 558 9.19 -8.45 -28.05
N ALA A 559 10.21 -7.99 -28.80
CA ALA A 559 10.11 -6.86 -29.73
C ALA A 559 9.01 -7.04 -30.79
N ARG A 560 8.67 -8.28 -31.15
CA ARG A 560 7.59 -8.57 -32.11
C ARG A 560 6.22 -8.13 -31.59
N ARG A 561 6.00 -8.03 -30.27
CA ARG A 561 4.75 -7.48 -29.70
C ARG A 561 4.50 -6.02 -30.13
N TYR A 562 5.57 -5.29 -30.46
CA TYR A 562 5.54 -3.92 -31.00
C TYR A 562 5.52 -3.87 -32.54
N GLY A 563 5.41 -5.04 -33.18
CA GLY A 563 5.59 -5.24 -34.61
C GLY A 563 7.02 -4.97 -35.09
N VAL A 564 8.01 -5.01 -34.20
CA VAL A 564 9.42 -4.70 -34.52
C VAL A 564 10.20 -5.99 -34.71
N VAL A 565 10.99 -6.05 -35.77
CA VAL A 565 11.92 -7.15 -36.04
C VAL A 565 13.33 -6.62 -35.84
N CYS A 566 14.08 -7.22 -34.91
CA CYS A 566 15.47 -6.88 -34.63
C CYS A 566 16.26 -8.12 -34.23
N ASP A 567 17.59 -7.99 -34.22
CA ASP A 567 18.48 -9.02 -33.66
C ASP A 567 18.72 -8.81 -32.15
N GLU A 568 19.47 -9.73 -31.53
CA GLU A 568 19.82 -9.65 -30.09
C GLU A 568 20.70 -8.44 -29.73
N ALA A 569 21.35 -7.80 -30.72
CA ALA A 569 22.09 -6.57 -30.53
C ALA A 569 21.21 -5.31 -30.64
N GLY A 570 19.90 -5.48 -30.86
CA GLY A 570 18.94 -4.40 -30.99
C GLY A 570 18.95 -3.72 -32.36
N ALA A 571 19.59 -4.31 -33.38
CA ALA A 571 19.59 -3.75 -34.73
C ALA A 571 18.25 -4.03 -35.43
N VAL A 572 17.51 -2.96 -35.74
CA VAL A 572 16.16 -3.05 -36.32
C VAL A 572 16.22 -3.30 -37.83
N ASP A 573 15.45 -4.27 -38.30
CA ASP A 573 15.14 -4.45 -39.73
C ASP A 573 13.87 -3.64 -40.05
N ALA A 574 14.07 -2.46 -40.65
CA ALA A 574 12.99 -1.55 -40.99
C ALA A 574 11.97 -2.16 -41.97
N ALA A 575 12.43 -2.91 -42.98
CA ALA A 575 11.53 -3.48 -43.98
C ALA A 575 10.69 -4.61 -43.40
N ALA A 576 11.29 -5.48 -42.58
CA ALA A 576 10.56 -6.54 -41.90
C ALA A 576 9.61 -5.98 -40.82
N THR A 577 10.01 -4.91 -40.12
CA THR A 577 9.17 -4.19 -39.16
C THR A 577 7.94 -3.59 -39.83
N ASP A 578 8.09 -2.89 -40.97
CA ASP A 578 6.97 -2.32 -41.71
C ASP A 578 6.00 -3.39 -42.23
N ALA A 579 6.52 -4.51 -42.72
CA ALA A 579 5.71 -5.64 -43.13
C ALA A 579 4.91 -6.23 -41.95
N LEU A 580 5.56 -6.47 -40.82
CA LEU A 580 4.93 -7.05 -39.62
C LEU A 580 3.87 -6.10 -39.04
N ARG A 581 4.14 -4.79 -38.97
CA ARG A 581 3.15 -3.79 -38.55
C ARG A 581 1.96 -3.72 -39.50
N THR A 582 2.19 -3.86 -40.80
CA THR A 582 1.10 -3.90 -41.79
C THR A 582 0.20 -5.11 -41.59
N GLU A 583 0.80 -6.29 -41.37
CA GLU A 583 0.08 -7.52 -41.04
C GLU A 583 -0.76 -7.37 -39.77
N TYR A 584 -0.15 -6.87 -38.68
CA TYR A 584 -0.83 -6.74 -37.39
C TYR A 584 -1.98 -5.72 -37.43
N ARG A 585 -1.82 -4.60 -38.14
CA ARG A 585 -2.90 -3.62 -38.33
C ARG A 585 -4.10 -4.21 -39.06
N ALA A 586 -3.89 -5.10 -40.03
CA ALA A 586 -4.98 -5.70 -40.79
C ALA A 586 -5.87 -6.65 -39.95
N GLY A 587 -5.34 -7.20 -38.85
CA GLY A 587 -6.03 -8.15 -37.98
C GLY A 587 -6.63 -7.56 -36.69
N ARG A 588 -6.48 -6.25 -36.44
CA ARG A 588 -6.87 -5.61 -35.18
C ARG A 588 -8.21 -4.88 -35.26
N PRO A 589 -8.95 -4.78 -34.14
CA PRO A 589 -10.17 -3.97 -34.08
C PRO A 589 -9.83 -2.47 -34.21
N ASP A 590 -10.75 -1.73 -34.84
CA ASP A 590 -10.72 -0.26 -34.93
C ASP A 590 -12.11 0.28 -34.51
N PRO A 591 -12.24 1.00 -33.39
CA PRO A 591 -11.17 1.46 -32.48
C PRO A 591 -10.60 0.34 -31.61
N LEU A 592 -9.36 0.54 -31.12
CA LEU A 592 -8.73 -0.33 -30.12
C LEU A 592 -9.49 -0.30 -28.78
N PRO A 593 -9.48 -1.41 -28.02
CA PRO A 593 -10.18 -1.47 -26.73
C PRO A 593 -9.56 -0.54 -25.68
N THR A 594 -10.40 0.04 -24.84
CA THR A 594 -9.96 0.88 -23.71
C THR A 594 -9.23 0.06 -22.65
N PHE A 595 -9.65 -1.17 -22.40
CA PHE A 595 -9.05 -2.08 -21.42
C PHE A 595 -8.76 -3.43 -22.08
N ASP A 596 -7.59 -3.99 -21.79
CA ASP A 596 -7.25 -5.38 -22.06
C ASP A 596 -6.96 -6.09 -20.74
N MET A 597 -7.90 -6.93 -20.30
CA MET A 597 -7.80 -7.70 -19.05
C MET A 597 -7.08 -9.05 -19.25
N GLY A 598 -6.67 -9.37 -20.48
CA GLY A 598 -6.28 -10.71 -20.88
C GLY A 598 -7.48 -11.63 -21.10
N PRO A 599 -7.27 -12.96 -21.08
CA PRO A 599 -8.35 -13.95 -21.24
C PRO A 599 -9.43 -13.83 -20.16
N SER A 600 -10.63 -14.36 -20.43
CA SER A 600 -11.71 -14.39 -19.43
C SER A 600 -11.31 -15.20 -18.19
N ILE A 601 -11.88 -14.86 -17.03
CA ILE A 601 -11.63 -15.58 -15.77
C ILE A 601 -11.91 -17.08 -15.91
N GLU A 602 -12.95 -17.46 -16.64
CA GLU A 602 -13.28 -18.88 -16.90
C GLU A 602 -12.13 -19.59 -17.63
N THR A 603 -11.60 -18.99 -18.70
CA THR A 603 -10.43 -19.52 -19.42
C THR A 603 -9.17 -19.55 -18.56
N ILE A 604 -8.94 -18.52 -17.74
CA ILE A 604 -7.80 -18.47 -16.81
C ILE A 604 -7.87 -19.63 -15.80
N LEU A 605 -9.05 -19.91 -15.24
CA LEU A 605 -9.25 -21.00 -14.28
C LEU A 605 -9.06 -22.37 -14.94
N GLU A 606 -9.61 -22.58 -16.13
CA GLU A 606 -9.44 -23.82 -16.90
C GLU A 606 -7.96 -24.15 -17.17
N ARG A 607 -7.16 -23.12 -17.45
CA ARG A 607 -5.74 -23.26 -17.83
C ARG A 607 -4.76 -23.10 -16.66
N SER A 608 -5.23 -22.83 -15.44
CA SER A 608 -4.40 -22.48 -14.29
C SER A 608 -3.25 -23.46 -14.08
N LEU A 609 -3.55 -24.77 -14.03
CA LEU A 609 -2.52 -25.79 -13.75
C LEU A 609 -1.48 -25.89 -14.87
N GLU A 610 -1.91 -25.79 -16.12
CA GLU A 610 -1.03 -25.85 -17.29
C GLU A 610 -0.10 -24.64 -17.37
N GLU A 611 -0.62 -23.44 -17.15
CA GLU A 611 0.14 -22.20 -17.35
C GLU A 611 0.98 -21.80 -16.12
N THR A 612 0.54 -22.15 -14.92
CA THR A 612 1.16 -21.70 -13.65
C THR A 612 1.79 -22.81 -12.83
N GLY A 613 1.43 -24.07 -13.09
CA GLY A 613 1.81 -25.21 -12.24
C GLY A 613 0.99 -25.30 -10.94
N LEU A 614 0.00 -24.43 -10.73
CA LEU A 614 -0.85 -24.38 -9.53
C LEU A 614 -2.33 -24.67 -9.86
N PRO A 615 -3.04 -25.41 -9.00
CA PRO A 615 -4.45 -25.71 -9.21
C PRO A 615 -5.28 -24.42 -9.16
N ALA A 616 -6.36 -24.38 -9.94
CA ALA A 616 -7.31 -23.28 -9.88
C ALA A 616 -7.94 -23.16 -8.49
N PRO A 617 -8.09 -21.93 -7.94
CA PRO A 617 -8.79 -21.73 -6.68
C PRO A 617 -10.29 -22.04 -6.84
N ARG A 618 -10.95 -22.34 -5.72
CA ARG A 618 -12.40 -22.56 -5.68
C ARG A 618 -13.13 -21.21 -5.54
N PRO A 619 -14.33 -21.03 -6.11
CA PRO A 619 -15.06 -19.77 -5.97
C PRO A 619 -15.24 -19.33 -4.50
N PRO A 620 -15.12 -18.03 -4.18
CA PRO A 620 -15.35 -17.52 -2.83
C PRO A 620 -16.70 -17.97 -2.26
N VAL A 621 -16.71 -18.33 -0.99
CA VAL A 621 -17.93 -18.69 -0.25
C VAL A 621 -18.12 -17.72 0.91
N ALA A 622 -19.35 -17.24 1.10
CA ALA A 622 -19.69 -16.44 2.28
C ALA A 622 -19.55 -17.30 3.55
N ARG A 623 -19.05 -16.67 4.63
CA ARG A 623 -18.87 -17.31 5.94
C ARG A 623 -20.15 -17.33 6.77
#